data_AF-A0A0G0SI25-F1
#
_entry.id   AF-A0A0G0SI25-F1
#
_cell.length_a   1.000
_cell.length_b   1.000
_cell.length_c   1.000
_cell.angle_alpha   90.00
_cell.angle_beta   90.00
_cell.angle_gamma   90.00
#
_symmetry.space_group_name_H-M   'P 1'
#
loop_
_entity.id
_entity.type
_entity.pdbx_description
1 polymer ?
#
loop_
_entity_poly.entity_id
_entity_poly.type
_entity_poly.pdbx_seq_one_letter_code
_entity_poly.pdbx_strand_id
1 'polypeptide(L)'
;MGQKLDNITLDILELLFSVPASKDKVDILQQISTKIDLIKVLLRLAKDSQAIQNNKYLGLESILQEIGRMLGRWIRSTKQNSGQGQDKLL
;
A
#
# COMPACT_ATOMS: atom_id res chain seq x y z
N MET A 1 -7.88 2.18 18.07
CA MET A 1 -7.64 2.73 16.71
C MET A 1 -6.15 2.86 16.42
N GLY A 2 -5.37 3.57 17.27
CA GLY A 2 -3.90 3.69 17.12
C GLY A 2 -3.17 2.35 16.93
N GLN A 3 -3.34 1.41 17.86
CA GLN A 3 -2.72 0.08 17.74
C GLN A 3 -3.07 -0.68 16.44
N LYS A 4 -4.28 -0.46 15.89
CA LYS A 4 -4.67 -1.09 14.61
C LYS A 4 -3.92 -0.46 13.44
N LEU A 5 -3.69 0.86 13.46
CA LEU A 5 -2.84 1.54 12.47
C LEU A 5 -1.39 1.04 12.53
N ASP A 6 -0.85 0.89 13.74
CA ASP A 6 0.52 0.38 13.94
C ASP A 6 0.67 -1.04 13.37
N ASN A 7 -0.27 -1.93 13.71
CA ASN A 7 -0.26 -3.31 13.21
C ASN A 7 -0.38 -3.37 11.69
N ILE A 8 -1.30 -2.60 11.07
CA ILE A 8 -1.43 -2.60 9.60
C ILE A 8 -0.18 -2.04 8.94
N THR A 9 0.46 -1.04 9.55
CA THR A 9 1.72 -0.47 9.05
C THR A 9 2.85 -1.51 9.09
N LEU A 10 2.96 -2.27 10.18
CA LEU A 10 3.90 -3.39 10.28
C LEU A 10 3.60 -4.47 9.24
N ASP A 11 2.35 -4.88 9.07
CA ASP A 11 1.95 -5.85 8.03
C ASP A 11 2.36 -5.37 6.63
N ILE A 12 2.20 -4.07 6.34
CA ILE A 12 2.62 -3.48 5.05
C ILE A 12 4.13 -3.62 4.86
N LEU A 13 4.92 -3.35 5.89
CA LEU A 13 6.38 -3.49 5.84
C LEU A 13 6.79 -4.95 5.63
N GLU A 14 6.20 -5.88 6.36
CA GLU A 14 6.45 -7.32 6.21
C GLU A 14 6.14 -7.81 4.79
N LEU A 15 4.96 -7.44 4.25
CA LEU A 15 4.61 -7.73 2.88
C LEU A 15 5.60 -7.11 1.89
N LEU A 16 6.00 -5.86 2.10
CA LEU A 16 6.95 -5.17 1.22
C LEU A 16 8.31 -5.89 1.17
N PHE A 17 8.83 -6.34 2.32
CA PHE A 17 10.07 -7.11 2.37
C PHE A 17 9.97 -8.48 1.69
N SER A 18 8.76 -9.05 1.59
CA SER A 18 8.55 -10.33 0.89
C SER A 18 8.48 -10.20 -0.63
N VAL A 19 8.22 -9.00 -1.18
CA VAL A 19 8.04 -8.78 -2.63
C VAL A 19 9.24 -9.26 -3.48
N PRO A 20 10.51 -8.97 -3.13
CA PRO A 20 11.64 -9.35 -3.98
C PRO A 20 11.76 -10.87 -4.20
N ALA A 21 11.47 -11.65 -3.15
CA ALA A 21 11.60 -13.11 -3.13
C ALA A 21 10.37 -13.86 -3.69
N SER A 22 9.24 -13.16 -3.85
CA SER A 22 8.01 -13.79 -4.32
C SER A 22 7.98 -14.00 -5.83
N LYS A 23 7.34 -15.11 -6.25
CA LYS A 23 6.97 -15.36 -7.65
C LYS A 23 5.71 -14.58 -8.04
N ASP A 24 4.83 -14.31 -7.09
CA ASP A 24 3.54 -13.63 -7.28
C ASP A 24 3.58 -12.19 -6.76
N LYS A 25 4.57 -11.42 -7.22
CA LYS A 25 4.83 -10.04 -6.76
C LYS A 25 3.61 -9.13 -6.91
N VAL A 26 2.83 -9.33 -7.98
CA VAL A 26 1.63 -8.54 -8.26
C VAL A 26 0.58 -8.70 -7.16
N ASP A 27 0.37 -9.93 -6.69
CA ASP A 27 -0.62 -10.21 -5.65
C ASP A 27 -0.22 -9.55 -4.32
N ILE A 28 1.04 -9.70 -3.91
CA ILE A 28 1.56 -9.06 -2.69
C ILE A 28 1.45 -7.54 -2.76
N LEU A 29 1.81 -6.92 -3.90
CA LEU A 29 1.64 -5.48 -4.09
C LEU A 29 0.17 -5.04 -4.03
N GLN A 30 -0.75 -5.86 -4.53
CA GLN A 30 -2.19 -5.60 -4.43
C GLN A 30 -2.68 -5.70 -2.97
N GLN A 31 -2.16 -6.65 -2.19
CA GLN A 31 -2.45 -6.76 -0.75
C GLN A 31 -1.96 -5.52 0.01
N ILE A 32 -0.75 -5.03 -0.29
CA ILE A 32 -0.22 -3.79 0.28
C ILE A 32 -1.14 -2.60 -0.07
N SER A 33 -1.59 -2.50 -1.33
CA SER A 33 -2.53 -1.45 -1.76
C SER A 33 -3.80 -1.45 -0.93
N THR A 34 -4.42 -2.61 -0.72
CA THR A 34 -5.64 -2.75 0.08
C THR A 34 -5.43 -2.32 1.53
N LYS A 35 -4.28 -2.67 2.13
CA LYS A 35 -3.93 -2.25 3.49
C LYS A 35 -3.74 -0.73 3.62
N ILE A 36 -3.16 -0.07 2.62
CA ILE A 36 -3.03 1.39 2.59
C ILE A 36 -4.39 2.07 2.51
N ASP A 37 -5.31 1.53 1.70
CA ASP A 37 -6.67 2.07 1.64
C ASP A 37 -7.40 1.91 2.97
N LEU A 38 -7.15 0.81 3.69
CA LEU A 38 -7.64 0.65 5.06
C LEU A 38 -7.05 1.70 6.02
N ILE A 39 -5.75 2.01 5.94
CA ILE A 39 -5.13 3.09 6.73
C ILE A 39 -5.82 4.43 6.46
N LYS A 40 -6.10 4.78 5.19
CA LYS A 40 -6.80 6.03 4.83
C LYS A 40 -8.19 6.10 5.49
N VAL A 41 -8.95 5.01 5.44
CA VAL A 41 -10.27 4.95 6.10
C VAL A 41 -10.14 5.12 7.61
N LEU A 42 -9.18 4.44 8.25
CA LEU A 42 -8.96 4.55 9.69
C LEU A 42 -8.52 5.96 10.11
N LEU A 43 -7.69 6.64 9.31
CA LEU A 43 -7.31 8.03 9.57
C LEU A 43 -8.48 9.00 9.40
N ARG A 44 -9.35 8.78 8.41
CA ARG A 44 -10.58 9.57 8.25
C ARG A 44 -11.49 9.40 9.46
N LEU A 45 -11.69 8.18 9.92
CA LEU A 45 -12.46 7.91 11.15
C LEU A 45 -11.81 8.52 12.40
N ALA A 46 -10.48 8.49 12.51
CA ALA A 46 -9.76 9.17 13.60
C ALA A 46 -9.99 10.68 13.57
N LYS A 47 -10.04 11.29 12.38
CA LYS A 47 -10.35 12.71 12.22
C LYS A 47 -11.80 13.01 12.58
N ASP A 48 -12.74 12.21 12.10
CA ASP A 48 -14.18 12.39 12.34
C ASP A 48 -14.54 12.20 13.82
N SER A 49 -13.81 11.33 14.53
CA SER A 49 -13.90 11.16 15.99
C SER A 49 -13.11 12.19 16.80
N GLN A 50 -12.51 13.19 16.14
CA GLN A 50 -11.63 14.21 16.75
C GLN A 50 -10.40 13.65 17.49
N ALA A 51 -10.04 12.38 17.26
CA ALA A 51 -8.83 11.76 17.83
C ALA A 51 -7.53 12.30 17.21
N ILE A 52 -7.61 12.96 16.04
CA ILE A 52 -6.48 13.62 15.38
C ILE A 52 -6.89 15.02 14.89
N GLN A 53 -5.98 15.98 14.99
CA GLN A 53 -6.17 17.33 14.48
C GLN A 53 -6.20 17.34 12.94
N ASN A 54 -7.00 18.24 12.36
CA ASN A 54 -7.21 18.30 10.91
C ASN A 54 -5.91 18.54 10.11
N ASN A 55 -5.02 19.40 10.59
CA ASN A 55 -3.71 19.63 9.97
C ASN A 55 -2.84 18.36 9.91
N LYS A 56 -2.81 17.57 10.99
CA LYS A 56 -2.09 16.29 11.04
C LYS A 56 -2.72 15.27 10.10
N TYR A 57 -4.05 15.18 10.08
CA TYR A 57 -4.77 14.32 9.12
C TYR A 57 -4.42 14.68 7.67
N LEU A 58 -4.43 15.97 7.30
CA LEU A 58 -4.10 16.41 5.94
C LEU A 58 -2.68 16.03 5.53
N GLY A 59 -1.70 16.18 6.44
CA GLY A 59 -0.33 15.76 6.18
C GLY A 59 -0.21 14.24 5.94
N LEU A 60 -0.84 13.43 6.79
CA LEU A 60 -0.82 11.98 6.66
C LEU A 60 -1.55 11.51 5.40
N GLU A 61 -2.71 12.10 5.09
CA GLU A 61 -3.47 11.77 3.88
C GLU A 61 -2.65 12.08 2.63
N SER A 62 -1.95 13.22 2.58
CA SER A 62 -1.07 13.57 1.45
C SER A 62 0.00 12.51 1.21
N ILE A 63 0.67 12.07 2.29
CA ILE A 63 1.70 11.02 2.22
C ILE A 63 1.09 9.70 1.70
N LEU A 64 -0.07 9.29 2.22
CA LEU A 64 -0.72 8.04 1.79
C LEU A 64 -1.20 8.09 0.33
N GLN A 65 -1.60 9.26 -0.16
CA GLN A 65 -1.94 9.46 -1.57
C GLN A 65 -0.72 9.29 -2.47
N GLU A 66 0.43 9.85 -2.08
CA GLU A 66 1.69 9.66 -2.81
C GLU A 66 2.14 8.20 -2.83
N ILE A 67 2.11 7.52 -1.67
CA ILE A 67 2.43 6.10 -1.55
C ILE A 67 1.51 5.28 -2.46
N GLY A 68 0.19 5.56 -2.46
CA GLY A 68 -0.77 4.88 -3.33
C GLY A 68 -0.46 5.06 -4.83
N ARG A 69 -0.06 6.26 -5.26
CA ARG A 69 0.37 6.51 -6.66
C ARG A 69 1.63 5.74 -7.01
N MET A 70 2.61 5.68 -6.10
CA MET A 70 3.85 4.92 -6.31
C MET A 70 3.56 3.42 -6.45
N LEU A 71 2.75 2.86 -5.56
CA LEU A 71 2.33 1.46 -5.61
C LEU A 71 1.56 1.12 -6.88
N GLY A 72 0.64 1.99 -7.32
CA GLY A 72 -0.06 1.80 -8.59
C GLY A 72 0.89 1.68 -9.78
N ARG A 73 1.96 2.49 -9.83
CA ARG A 73 3.01 2.38 -10.86
C ARG A 73 3.79 1.07 -10.73
N TRP A 74 4.14 0.65 -9.52
CA TRP A 74 4.86 -0.62 -9.30
C TRP A 74 4.02 -1.83 -9.71
N ILE A 75 2.74 -1.86 -9.38
CA ILE A 75 1.81 -2.94 -9.79
C ILE A 75 1.75 -3.00 -11.32
N ARG A 76 1.57 -1.85 -11.99
CA ARG A 76 1.51 -1.79 -13.45
C ARG A 76 2.80 -2.29 -14.11
N SER A 77 3.96 -1.81 -13.64
CA SER A 77 5.27 -2.22 -14.16
C SER A 77 5.53 -3.72 -13.91
N THR A 78 5.17 -4.23 -12.73
CA THR A 78 5.36 -5.64 -12.38
C THR A 78 4.50 -6.56 -13.24
N LYS A 79 3.25 -6.18 -13.54
CA LYS A 79 2.37 -6.91 -14.47
C LYS A 79 2.93 -6.96 -15.90
N GLN A 80 3.54 -5.87 -16.36
CA GLN A 80 4.18 -5.82 -17.69
C GLN A 80 5.41 -6.73 -17.76
N ASN A 81 6.25 -6.73 -16.73
CA ASN A 81 7.45 -7.56 -16.67
C ASN A 81 7.14 -9.06 -16.60
N SER A 82 6.01 -9.45 -16.01
CA SER A 82 5.58 -10.85 -15.94
C SER A 82 5.05 -11.37 -17.29
N GLY A 83 4.53 -10.50 -18.17
CA GLY A 83 4.11 -10.86 -19.53
C GLY A 83 5.26 -10.99 -20.54
N GLN A 84 6.37 -10.28 -20.35
CA GLN A 84 7.50 -10.26 -21.30
C GLN A 84 8.42 -11.49 -21.22
N GLY A 85 8.27 -12.35 -20.20
CA GLY A 85 9.05 -13.58 -20.06
C GLY A 85 8.58 -14.76 -20.92
N GLN A 86 7.36 -14.71 -21.46
CA GLN A 86 6.78 -15.80 -22.27
C GLN A 86 7.04 -15.64 -23.78
N ASP A 87 7.31 -14.42 -24.25
CA ASP A 87 7.53 -14.10 -25.67
C ASP A 87 8.96 -14.40 -26.17
N LYS A 88 9.85 -14.91 -25.29
CA LYS A 88 11.25 -15.24 -25.62
C LYS A 88 11.49 -16.74 -25.84
N LEU A 89 10.41 -17.54 -25.85
CA LEU A 89 10.43 -19.00 -26.00
C LEU A 89 9.62 -19.49 -27.22
N LEU A 90 9.24 -18.57 -28.11
CA LEU A 90 8.70 -18.83 -29.46
C LEU A 90 9.56 -18.10 -30.49
#